data_AF-A0A848GES8-F1
#
_entry.id   AF-A0A848GES8-F1
#
_cell.length_a   1.000
_cell.length_b   1.000
_cell.length_c   1.000
_cell.angle_alpha   90.00
_cell.angle_beta   90.00
_cell.angle_gamma   90.00
#
_symmetry.space_group_name_H-M   'P 1'
#
loop_
_entity.id
_entity.type
_entity.pdbx_description
1 polymer ?
#
loop_
_entity_poly.entity_id
_entity_poly.type
_entity_poly.pdbx_seq_one_letter_code
_entity_poly.pdbx_strand_id
1 'polypeptide(L)'
;MRKGSMPGYKNIKSALLLAILLLTGSLLRAQQALPQQRFDAANSLYQQSKFTEAATAYQQLIDDGYAIKALYFNAGNAYYKAGKTGEAVFNYEKALQLAPRDEAAKHNLALANQKVNGFVDELPLVFFQQWWRQLQQLHKPNGWAVGCILFFWLAIAGIMLNTFLPGWKNKFLRWGNYALGALFTLYLVMAIDTYTVANNHQAGIIMHSNIKVKTAPDDNSKDVFEVQEGMKVHIADATKDYCKISLADGKTGWISCAWIKHL
;
A
#
# COMPACT_ATOMS: atom_id res chain seq x y z
N MET A 1 -2.17 64.11 10.89
CA MET A 1 -2.95 63.26 9.96
C MET A 1 -2.86 61.80 10.41
N ARG A 2 -3.88 61.29 11.12
CA ARG A 2 -3.97 59.87 11.53
C ARG A 2 -4.66 59.08 10.42
N LYS A 3 -3.93 58.17 9.75
CA LYS A 3 -4.53 57.17 8.84
C LYS A 3 -5.25 56.13 9.69
N GLY A 4 -6.58 56.18 9.70
CA GLY A 4 -7.42 55.12 10.27
C GLY A 4 -7.35 53.87 9.40
N SER A 5 -6.68 52.82 9.87
CA SER A 5 -6.74 51.50 9.25
C SER A 5 -8.08 50.86 9.56
N MET A 6 -8.95 50.70 8.56
CA MET A 6 -10.27 50.08 8.72
C MET A 6 -10.16 48.64 9.23
N PRO A 7 -10.88 48.26 10.31
CA PRO A 7 -10.82 46.93 10.92
C PRO A 7 -11.46 45.80 10.08
N GLY A 8 -12.16 46.11 8.98
CA GLY A 8 -12.88 45.13 8.16
C GLY A 8 -12.00 44.29 7.21
N TYR A 9 -10.85 44.81 6.76
CA TYR A 9 -10.07 44.17 5.70
C TYR A 9 -9.35 42.87 6.14
N LYS A 10 -8.97 42.78 7.42
CA LYS A 10 -8.31 41.58 7.97
C LYS A 10 -9.27 40.40 8.11
N ASN A 11 -10.52 40.65 8.51
CA ASN A 11 -11.54 39.62 8.72
C ASN A 11 -12.04 39.01 7.40
N ILE A 12 -12.05 39.79 6.33
CA ILE A 12 -12.43 39.30 4.99
C ILE A 12 -11.36 38.36 4.43
N LYS A 13 -10.06 38.65 4.64
CA LYS A 13 -8.96 37.78 4.18
C LYS A 13 -8.89 36.45 4.94
N SER A 14 -9.10 36.47 6.25
CA SER A 14 -9.14 35.25 7.06
C SER A 14 -10.38 34.40 6.75
N ALA A 15 -11.54 35.02 6.52
CA ALA A 15 -12.73 34.32 6.05
C ALA A 15 -12.55 33.74 4.64
N LEU A 16 -11.86 34.45 3.72
CA LEU A 16 -11.54 33.93 2.38
C LEU A 16 -10.56 32.75 2.45
N LEU A 17 -9.54 32.83 3.30
CA LEU A 17 -8.58 31.74 3.52
C LEU A 17 -9.24 30.51 4.15
N LEU A 18 -10.14 30.70 5.11
CA LEU A 18 -10.96 29.62 5.69
C LEU A 18 -11.93 29.03 4.66
N ALA A 19 -12.57 29.85 3.84
CA ALA A 19 -13.44 29.39 2.76
C ALA A 19 -12.65 28.63 1.70
N ILE A 20 -11.44 29.07 1.32
CA ILE A 20 -10.53 28.37 0.41
C ILE A 20 -10.02 27.07 1.05
N LEU A 21 -9.71 27.03 2.35
CA LEU A 21 -9.35 25.79 3.06
C LEU A 21 -10.52 24.80 3.16
N LEU A 22 -11.74 25.29 3.36
CA LEU A 22 -12.96 24.46 3.42
C LEU A 22 -13.36 23.97 2.02
N LEU A 23 -13.17 24.79 0.97
CA LEU A 23 -13.38 24.43 -0.43
C LEU A 23 -12.32 23.47 -0.96
N THR A 24 -11.05 23.64 -0.59
CA THR A 24 -9.98 22.69 -0.93
C THR A 24 -10.14 21.38 -0.16
N GLY A 25 -10.61 21.43 1.10
CA GLY A 25 -10.95 20.24 1.89
C GLY A 25 -12.15 19.44 1.37
N SER A 26 -13.13 20.09 0.74
CA SER A 26 -14.26 19.41 0.08
C SER A 26 -13.92 18.93 -1.34
N LEU A 27 -13.04 19.62 -2.07
CA LEU A 27 -12.51 19.17 -3.37
C LEU A 27 -11.60 17.94 -3.24
N LEU A 28 -10.82 17.83 -2.14
CA LEU A 28 -10.05 16.63 -1.81
C LEU A 28 -10.95 15.44 -1.37
N ARG A 29 -12.22 15.70 -1.05
CA ARG A 29 -13.24 14.70 -0.73
C ARG A 29 -14.12 14.31 -1.92
N ALA A 30 -13.89 14.87 -3.11
CA ALA A 30 -14.29 14.23 -4.37
C ALA A 30 -13.39 13.00 -4.62
N GLN A 31 -13.42 12.10 -3.65
CA GLN A 31 -12.78 10.82 -3.62
C GLN A 31 -13.38 10.02 -4.78
N GLN A 32 -12.51 9.54 -5.69
CA GLN A 32 -12.82 8.77 -6.89
C GLN A 32 -14.10 7.93 -6.74
N ALA A 33 -15.25 8.51 -7.08
CA ALA A 33 -16.51 7.80 -7.05
C ALA A 33 -16.49 6.83 -8.23
N LEU A 34 -16.65 5.55 -7.96
CA LEU A 34 -16.69 4.56 -9.03
C LEU A 34 -17.89 4.82 -9.94
N PRO A 35 -17.84 4.41 -11.22
CA PRO A 35 -19.02 4.36 -12.06
C PRO A 35 -19.93 3.26 -11.50
N GLN A 36 -20.79 3.64 -10.56
CA GLN A 36 -21.60 2.73 -9.76
C GLN A 36 -22.37 1.73 -10.63
N GLN A 37 -22.91 2.20 -11.75
CA GLN A 37 -23.60 1.37 -12.74
C GLN A 37 -22.73 0.22 -13.31
N ARG A 38 -21.44 0.47 -13.58
CA ARG A 38 -20.52 -0.56 -14.10
C ARG A 38 -20.14 -1.57 -13.02
N PHE A 39 -19.95 -1.10 -11.79
CA PHE A 39 -19.69 -1.98 -10.65
C PHE A 39 -20.89 -2.89 -10.36
N ASP A 40 -22.11 -2.35 -10.40
CA ASP A 40 -23.33 -3.12 -10.19
C ASP A 40 -23.61 -4.10 -11.34
N ALA A 41 -23.29 -3.73 -12.59
CA ALA A 41 -23.32 -4.65 -13.71
C ALA A 41 -22.35 -5.83 -13.50
N ALA A 42 -21.13 -5.58 -13.03
CA ALA A 42 -20.16 -6.63 -12.71
C ALA A 42 -20.65 -7.53 -11.56
N ASN A 43 -21.26 -6.96 -10.51
CA ASN A 43 -21.91 -7.72 -9.44
C ASN A 43 -23.05 -8.60 -9.97
N SER A 44 -23.86 -8.09 -10.90
CA SER A 44 -24.95 -8.85 -11.51
C SER A 44 -24.43 -10.03 -12.33
N LEU A 45 -23.37 -9.84 -13.13
CA LEU A 45 -22.70 -10.93 -13.84
C LEU A 45 -22.20 -12.00 -12.87
N TYR A 46 -21.60 -11.59 -11.75
CA TYR A 46 -21.15 -12.51 -10.72
C TYR A 46 -22.31 -13.31 -10.10
N GLN A 47 -23.42 -12.66 -9.78
CA GLN A 47 -24.64 -13.31 -9.25
C GLN A 47 -25.25 -14.30 -10.24
N GLN A 48 -25.15 -14.01 -11.54
CA GLN A 48 -25.56 -14.91 -12.63
C GLN A 48 -24.55 -16.06 -12.86
N SER A 49 -23.53 -16.22 -12.02
CA SER A 49 -22.43 -17.20 -12.18
C SER A 49 -21.59 -17.03 -13.45
N LYS A 50 -21.68 -15.88 -14.11
CA LYS A 50 -20.87 -15.53 -15.28
C LYS A 50 -19.51 -14.99 -14.83
N PHE A 51 -18.71 -15.84 -14.20
CA PHE A 51 -17.52 -15.43 -13.45
C PHE A 51 -16.43 -14.79 -14.33
N THR A 52 -16.18 -15.32 -15.53
CA THR A 52 -15.19 -14.75 -16.46
C THR A 52 -15.59 -13.36 -16.95
N GLU A 53 -16.88 -13.16 -17.24
CA GLU A 53 -17.42 -11.86 -17.65
C GLU A 53 -17.38 -10.86 -16.49
N ALA A 54 -17.75 -11.29 -15.28
CA ALA A 54 -17.67 -10.48 -14.08
C ALA A 54 -16.22 -10.04 -13.79
N ALA A 55 -15.26 -10.96 -13.87
CA ALA A 55 -13.84 -10.67 -13.67
C ALA A 55 -13.34 -9.62 -14.67
N THR A 56 -13.69 -9.77 -15.95
CA THR A 56 -13.37 -8.79 -17.01
C THR A 56 -13.98 -7.42 -16.69
N ALA A 57 -15.24 -7.37 -16.27
CA ALA A 57 -15.91 -6.11 -15.94
C ALA A 57 -15.27 -5.39 -14.74
N TYR A 58 -14.86 -6.13 -13.69
CA TYR A 58 -14.08 -5.53 -12.60
C TYR A 58 -12.70 -5.07 -13.05
N GLN A 59 -12.01 -5.87 -13.88
CA GLN A 59 -10.68 -5.54 -14.38
C GLN A 59 -10.70 -4.25 -15.21
N GLN A 60 -11.72 -4.03 -16.04
CA GLN A 60 -11.88 -2.77 -16.76
C GLN A 60 -11.97 -1.55 -15.84
N LEU A 61 -12.68 -1.67 -14.70
CA LEU A 61 -12.72 -0.59 -13.71
C LEU A 61 -11.34 -0.39 -13.06
N ILE A 62 -10.60 -1.46 -12.79
CA ILE A 62 -9.23 -1.36 -12.26
C ILE A 62 -8.31 -0.67 -13.29
N ASP A 63 -8.42 -1.03 -14.57
CA ASP A 63 -7.62 -0.49 -15.66
C ASP A 63 -7.93 1.00 -15.94
N ASP A 64 -9.17 1.43 -15.67
CA ASP A 64 -9.58 2.85 -15.70
C ASP A 64 -9.02 3.67 -14.52
N GLY A 65 -8.20 3.05 -13.66
CA GLY A 65 -7.49 3.70 -12.55
C GLY A 65 -8.23 3.69 -11.22
N TYR A 66 -9.36 2.98 -11.12
CA TYR A 66 -10.05 2.80 -9.84
C TYR A 66 -9.32 1.75 -8.99
N ALA A 67 -8.56 2.22 -8.00
CA ALA A 67 -7.79 1.37 -7.10
C ALA A 67 -8.43 1.29 -5.71
N ILE A 68 -9.57 0.62 -5.60
CA ILE A 68 -10.24 0.38 -4.31
C ILE A 68 -10.31 -1.10 -3.95
N LYS A 69 -10.26 -1.38 -2.64
CA LYS A 69 -10.26 -2.73 -2.09
C LYS A 69 -11.40 -3.61 -2.61
N ALA A 70 -12.61 -3.07 -2.76
CA ALA A 70 -13.77 -3.84 -3.20
C ALA A 70 -13.64 -4.35 -4.64
N LEU A 71 -13.01 -3.58 -5.54
CA LEU A 71 -12.79 -4.02 -6.92
C LEU A 71 -11.85 -5.21 -6.97
N TYR A 72 -10.68 -5.08 -6.35
CA TYR A 72 -9.71 -6.17 -6.29
C TYR A 72 -10.28 -7.40 -5.57
N PHE A 73 -10.99 -7.22 -4.44
CA PHE A 73 -11.62 -8.33 -3.74
C PHE A 73 -12.67 -9.06 -4.60
N ASN A 74 -13.55 -8.32 -5.29
CA ASN A 74 -14.59 -8.91 -6.13
C ASN A 74 -14.02 -9.53 -7.42
N ALA A 75 -13.01 -8.91 -8.02
CA ALA A 75 -12.25 -9.50 -9.13
C ALA A 75 -11.61 -10.82 -8.69
N GLY A 76 -10.96 -10.86 -7.52
CA GLY A 76 -10.40 -12.07 -6.94
C GLY A 76 -11.43 -13.19 -6.76
N ASN A 77 -12.62 -12.85 -6.23
CA ASN A 77 -13.73 -13.80 -6.10
C ASN A 77 -14.17 -14.35 -7.46
N ALA A 78 -14.31 -13.47 -8.46
CA ALA A 78 -14.71 -13.86 -9.81
C ALA A 78 -13.65 -14.75 -10.48
N TYR A 79 -12.37 -14.38 -10.44
CA TYR A 79 -11.28 -15.20 -10.97
C TYR A 79 -11.19 -16.56 -10.26
N TYR A 80 -11.33 -16.60 -8.93
CA TYR A 80 -11.30 -17.84 -8.15
C TYR A 80 -12.41 -18.81 -8.57
N LYS A 81 -13.63 -18.29 -8.82
CA LYS A 81 -14.77 -19.06 -9.31
C LYS A 81 -14.65 -19.45 -10.78
N ALA A 82 -13.95 -18.66 -11.58
CA ALA A 82 -13.62 -18.96 -12.97
C ALA A 82 -12.44 -19.96 -13.13
N GLY A 83 -11.83 -20.41 -12.02
CA GLY A 83 -10.68 -21.34 -12.05
C GLY A 83 -9.35 -20.67 -12.42
N LYS A 84 -9.30 -19.34 -12.41
CA LYS A 84 -8.13 -18.50 -12.71
C LYS A 84 -7.39 -18.17 -11.42
N THR A 85 -6.60 -19.14 -10.94
CA THR A 85 -6.03 -19.12 -9.60
C THR A 85 -4.96 -18.03 -9.46
N GLY A 86 -4.11 -17.83 -10.47
CA GLY A 86 -3.07 -16.79 -10.44
C GLY A 86 -3.66 -15.38 -10.33
N GLU A 87 -4.67 -15.08 -11.14
CA GLU A 87 -5.37 -13.81 -11.10
C GLU A 87 -6.15 -13.63 -9.79
N ALA A 88 -6.70 -14.70 -9.23
CA ALA A 88 -7.37 -14.64 -7.93
C ALA A 88 -6.42 -14.25 -6.81
N VAL A 89 -5.29 -14.96 -6.68
CA VAL A 89 -4.24 -14.68 -5.69
C VAL A 89 -3.75 -13.23 -5.83
N PHE A 90 -3.42 -12.81 -7.05
CA PHE A 90 -2.99 -11.45 -7.34
C PHE A 90 -3.99 -10.40 -6.85
N ASN A 91 -5.27 -10.60 -7.15
CA ASN A 91 -6.30 -9.65 -6.79
C ASN A 91 -6.57 -9.61 -5.28
N TYR A 92 -6.51 -10.75 -4.57
CA TYR A 92 -6.62 -10.72 -3.11
C TYR A 92 -5.41 -10.06 -2.43
N GLU A 93 -4.19 -10.30 -2.93
CA GLU A 93 -2.98 -9.61 -2.46
C GLU A 93 -3.10 -8.09 -2.66
N LYS A 94 -3.55 -7.63 -3.83
CA LYS A 94 -3.85 -6.20 -4.07
C LYS A 94 -4.94 -5.66 -3.13
N ALA A 95 -5.99 -6.43 -2.87
CA ALA A 95 -7.01 -6.04 -1.91
C ALA A 95 -6.44 -5.86 -0.49
N LEU A 96 -5.50 -6.72 -0.07
CA LEU A 96 -4.82 -6.63 1.21
C LEU A 96 -3.78 -5.49 1.27
N GLN A 97 -3.16 -5.11 0.16
CA GLN A 97 -2.36 -3.88 0.13
C GLN A 97 -3.21 -2.63 0.44
N LEU A 98 -4.45 -2.61 -0.05
CA LEU A 98 -5.39 -1.51 0.18
C LEU A 98 -6.06 -1.59 1.57
N ALA A 99 -6.31 -2.80 2.07
CA ALA A 99 -6.87 -3.04 3.40
C ALA A 99 -6.18 -4.23 4.09
N PRO A 100 -5.02 -4.02 4.75
CA PRO A 100 -4.21 -5.10 5.33
C PRO A 100 -4.89 -5.92 6.44
N ARG A 101 -5.99 -5.40 7.00
CA ARG A 101 -6.75 -6.02 8.09
C ARG A 101 -8.07 -6.64 7.61
N ASP A 102 -8.27 -6.76 6.31
CA ASP A 102 -9.50 -7.34 5.78
C ASP A 102 -9.49 -8.87 5.93
N GLU A 103 -10.19 -9.36 6.94
CA GLU A 103 -10.22 -10.79 7.24
C GLU A 103 -10.87 -11.62 6.12
N ALA A 104 -11.83 -11.04 5.38
CA ALA A 104 -12.44 -11.71 4.23
C ALA A 104 -11.42 -11.91 3.09
N ALA A 105 -10.63 -10.88 2.75
CA ALA A 105 -9.56 -10.98 1.76
C ALA A 105 -8.47 -11.95 2.21
N LYS A 106 -8.06 -11.95 3.49
CA LYS A 106 -7.10 -12.93 4.03
C LYS A 106 -7.61 -14.36 3.89
N HIS A 107 -8.86 -14.59 4.27
CA HIS A 107 -9.49 -15.90 4.19
C HIS A 107 -9.57 -16.39 2.75
N ASN A 108 -10.03 -15.55 1.82
CA ASN A 108 -10.15 -15.93 0.42
C ASN A 108 -8.80 -16.11 -0.27
N LEU A 109 -7.79 -15.32 0.11
CA LEU A 109 -6.41 -15.54 -0.32
C LEU A 109 -5.90 -16.90 0.15
N ALA A 110 -6.13 -17.28 1.41
CA ALA A 110 -5.73 -18.59 1.92
C ALA A 110 -6.40 -19.73 1.14
N LEU A 111 -7.69 -19.61 0.81
CA LEU A 111 -8.39 -20.58 -0.05
C LEU A 111 -7.83 -20.63 -1.48
N ALA A 112 -7.48 -19.48 -2.06
CA ALA A 112 -6.85 -19.40 -3.38
C ALA A 112 -5.46 -20.06 -3.38
N ASN A 113 -4.66 -19.79 -2.35
CA ASN A 113 -3.34 -20.39 -2.17
C ASN A 113 -3.39 -21.92 -2.02
N GLN A 114 -4.43 -22.47 -1.37
CA GLN A 114 -4.63 -23.92 -1.30
C GLN A 114 -4.87 -24.57 -2.68
N LYS A 115 -5.32 -23.81 -3.69
CA LYS A 115 -5.43 -24.29 -5.08
C LYS A 115 -4.14 -24.17 -5.89
N VAL A 116 -3.16 -23.41 -5.39
CA VAL A 116 -1.86 -23.28 -6.04
C VAL A 116 -1.09 -24.58 -5.82
N ASN A 117 -0.75 -25.27 -6.91
CA ASN A 117 0.00 -26.52 -6.82
C ASN A 117 1.42 -26.24 -6.31
N GLY A 118 1.86 -27.01 -5.30
CA GLY A 118 3.17 -26.80 -4.67
C GLY A 118 3.26 -25.50 -3.84
N PHE A 119 2.12 -24.95 -3.40
CA PHE A 119 2.09 -23.80 -2.51
C PHE A 119 2.96 -24.04 -1.27
N VAL A 120 3.83 -23.07 -0.98
CA VAL A 120 4.65 -23.03 0.22
C VAL A 120 4.13 -21.90 1.09
N ASP A 121 3.70 -22.24 2.31
CA ASP A 121 3.29 -21.26 3.30
C ASP A 121 4.43 -20.28 3.58
N GLU A 122 4.14 -18.98 3.50
CA GLU A 122 5.04 -17.97 4.04
C GLU A 122 5.17 -18.19 5.56
N LEU A 123 6.40 -18.28 6.05
CA LEU A 123 6.63 -18.43 7.48
C LEU A 123 5.93 -17.30 8.25
N PRO A 124 5.22 -17.62 9.35
CA PRO A 124 4.55 -16.61 10.13
C PRO A 124 5.59 -15.61 10.65
N LEU A 125 5.29 -14.33 10.52
CA LEU A 125 6.14 -13.27 11.04
C LEU A 125 6.29 -13.44 12.55
N VAL A 126 7.49 -13.16 13.05
CA VAL A 126 7.76 -13.07 14.49
C VAL A 126 6.99 -11.91 15.13
N PHE A 127 6.69 -12.01 16.42
CA PHE A 127 5.78 -11.07 17.10
C PHE A 127 6.16 -9.60 16.92
N PHE A 128 7.46 -9.26 16.93
CA PHE A 128 7.92 -7.88 16.79
C PHE A 128 7.76 -7.36 15.35
N GLN A 129 7.86 -8.23 14.34
CA GLN A 129 7.53 -7.88 12.95
C GLN A 129 6.02 -7.65 12.80
N GLN A 130 5.20 -8.49 13.42
CA GLN A 130 3.75 -8.29 13.44
C GLN A 130 3.37 -6.98 14.12
N TRP A 131 3.95 -6.71 15.29
CA TRP A 131 3.76 -5.46 16.03
C TRP A 131 4.23 -4.24 15.22
N TRP A 132 5.38 -4.33 14.57
CA TRP A 132 5.89 -3.26 13.70
C TRP A 132 4.94 -3.00 12.53
N ARG A 133 4.42 -4.04 11.86
CA ARG A 133 3.40 -3.88 10.80
C ARG A 133 2.11 -3.26 11.33
N GLN A 134 1.68 -3.59 12.55
CA GLN A 134 0.54 -2.93 13.17
C GLN A 134 0.79 -1.43 13.41
N LEU A 135 2.01 -1.07 13.80
CA LEU A 135 2.43 0.33 13.94
C LEU A 135 2.39 1.03 12.59
N GLN A 136 3.01 0.48 11.54
CA GLN A 136 2.98 1.03 10.17
C GLN A 136 1.56 1.33 9.71
N GLN A 137 0.58 0.49 10.07
CA GLN A 137 -0.83 0.63 9.69
C GLN A 137 -1.61 1.73 10.41
N LEU A 138 -1.05 2.39 11.44
CA LEU A 138 -1.73 3.50 12.12
C LEU A 138 -1.95 4.70 11.19
N HIS A 139 -1.02 4.94 10.27
CA HIS A 139 -1.11 6.01 9.28
C HIS A 139 -0.71 5.52 7.89
N LYS A 140 -1.27 6.14 6.85
CA LYS A 140 -0.72 6.04 5.49
C LYS A 140 0.68 6.67 5.45
N PRO A 141 1.55 6.36 4.47
CA PRO A 141 2.89 6.95 4.36
C PRO A 141 2.90 8.48 4.47
N ASN A 142 1.94 9.16 3.83
CA ASN A 142 1.81 10.63 3.92
C ASN A 142 1.47 11.13 5.33
N GLY A 143 0.72 10.35 6.12
CA GLY A 143 0.40 10.71 7.49
C GLY A 143 1.63 10.70 8.40
N TRP A 144 2.51 9.71 8.24
CA TRP A 144 3.81 9.66 8.91
C TRP A 144 4.70 10.86 8.52
N ALA A 145 4.74 11.20 7.23
CA ALA A 145 5.50 12.36 6.75
C ALA A 145 4.97 13.70 7.34
N VAL A 146 3.64 13.88 7.36
CA VAL A 146 3.03 15.08 7.95
C VAL A 146 3.32 15.19 9.45
N GLY A 147 3.19 14.08 10.19
CA GLY A 147 3.52 14.05 11.62
C GLY A 147 5.00 14.37 11.88
N CYS A 148 5.91 13.85 11.05
CA CYS A 148 7.34 14.15 11.12
C CYS A 148 7.59 15.67 11.01
N ILE A 149 7.00 16.34 10.01
CA ILE A 149 7.13 17.79 9.82
C ILE A 149 6.54 18.55 11.02
N LEU A 150 5.40 18.12 11.54
CA LEU A 150 4.75 18.76 12.69
C LEU A 150 5.61 18.66 13.95
N PHE A 151 6.10 17.46 14.31
CA PHE A 151 6.94 17.28 15.50
C PHE A 151 8.30 17.97 15.38
N PHE A 152 8.84 18.06 14.16
CA PHE A 152 10.05 18.85 13.89
C PHE A 152 9.86 20.34 14.26
N TRP A 153 8.78 20.96 13.76
CA TRP A 153 8.50 22.38 14.05
C TRP A 153 8.13 22.63 15.52
N LEU A 154 7.41 21.69 16.16
CA LEU A 154 7.12 21.79 17.59
C LEU A 154 8.39 21.68 18.44
N ALA A 155 9.33 20.81 18.08
CA ALA A 155 10.62 20.71 18.77
C ALA A 155 11.44 22.01 18.59
N ILE A 156 11.48 22.59 17.38
CA ILE A 156 12.14 23.89 17.15
C ILE A 156 11.50 25.00 17.99
N ALA A 157 10.17 25.09 17.98
CA ALA A 157 9.45 26.09 18.77
C ALA A 157 9.71 25.93 20.28
N GLY A 158 9.76 24.68 20.77
CA GLY A 158 10.10 24.36 22.16
C GLY A 158 11.51 24.79 22.54
N ILE A 159 12.50 24.55 21.67
CA ILE A 159 13.88 25.01 21.86
C ILE A 159 13.92 26.54 21.88
N MET A 160 13.28 27.21 20.91
CA MET A 160 13.24 28.67 20.83
C MET A 160 12.60 29.30 22.08
N LEU A 161 11.48 28.75 22.54
CA LEU A 161 10.82 29.20 23.77
C LEU A 161 11.77 29.10 24.99
N ASN A 162 12.52 28.01 25.09
CA ASN A 162 13.45 27.79 26.20
C ASN A 162 14.71 28.69 26.12
N THR A 163 15.18 29.07 24.93
CA THR A 163 16.38 29.92 24.77
C THR A 163 16.07 31.42 24.83
N PHE A 164 14.98 31.87 24.22
CA PHE A 164 14.69 33.30 24.05
C PHE A 164 13.72 33.88 25.09
N LEU A 165 12.98 33.05 25.82
CA LEU A 165 12.07 33.50 26.88
C LEU A 165 12.52 32.94 28.24
N PRO A 166 13.60 33.50 28.83
CA PRO A 166 14.25 32.95 30.01
C PRO A 166 13.38 32.92 31.28
N GLY A 167 12.28 33.69 31.32
CA GLY A 167 11.31 33.67 32.43
C GLY A 167 10.44 32.41 32.51
N TRP A 168 10.47 31.54 31.48
CA TRP A 168 9.64 30.33 31.37
C TRP A 168 10.45 29.04 31.51
N LYS A 169 11.66 29.11 32.09
CA LYS A 169 12.53 27.96 32.31
C LYS A 169 11.90 27.00 33.32
N ASN A 170 11.25 25.95 32.82
CA ASN A 170 10.63 24.90 33.61
C ASN A 170 11.22 23.54 33.23
N LYS A 171 11.53 22.69 34.22
CA LYS A 171 11.93 21.29 33.99
C LYS A 171 10.97 20.58 33.05
N PHE A 172 9.66 20.81 33.20
CA PHE A 172 8.64 20.21 32.34
C PHE A 172 8.77 20.62 30.88
N LEU A 173 9.17 21.86 30.57
CA LEU A 173 9.38 22.32 29.19
C LEU A 173 10.55 21.58 28.53
N ARG A 174 11.63 21.33 29.29
CA ARG A 174 12.79 20.56 28.81
C ARG A 174 12.42 19.10 28.54
N TRP A 175 11.73 18.45 29.47
CA TRP A 175 11.23 17.07 29.28
C TRP A 175 10.27 16.98 28.10
N GLY A 176 9.37 17.95 27.95
CA GLY A 176 8.46 18.04 26.79
C GLY A 176 9.22 18.15 25.47
N ASN A 177 10.29 18.93 25.42
CA ASN A 177 11.10 19.03 24.22
C ASN A 177 11.87 17.73 23.89
N TYR A 178 12.36 17.00 24.89
CA TYR A 178 12.95 15.68 24.67
C TYR A 178 11.90 14.67 24.15
N ALA A 179 10.68 14.72 24.68
CA ALA A 179 9.59 13.88 24.19
C ALA A 179 9.21 14.22 22.73
N LEU A 180 9.16 15.51 22.37
CA LEU A 180 8.94 15.94 20.99
C LEU A 180 10.07 15.50 20.06
N GLY A 181 11.33 15.54 20.52
CA GLY A 181 12.47 15.00 19.78
C GLY A 181 12.37 13.49 19.55
N ALA A 182 11.99 12.72 20.58
CA ALA A 182 11.75 11.28 20.44
C ALA A 182 10.61 10.97 19.46
N LEU A 183 9.50 11.70 19.55
CA LEU A 183 8.39 11.59 18.60
C LEU A 183 8.81 11.94 17.17
N PHE A 184 9.61 13.00 16.99
CA PHE A 184 10.17 13.34 15.69
C PHE A 184 11.00 12.19 15.12
N THR A 185 11.91 11.59 15.91
CA THR A 185 12.73 10.46 15.45
C THR A 185 11.88 9.24 15.09
N LEU A 186 10.86 8.92 15.89
CA LEU A 186 9.93 7.84 15.60
C LEU A 186 9.19 8.09 14.28
N TYR A 187 8.62 9.28 14.12
CA TYR A 187 7.88 9.63 12.90
C TYR A 187 8.78 9.68 11.66
N LEU A 188 10.04 10.11 11.80
CA LEU A 188 11.03 10.08 10.72
C LEU A 188 11.33 8.64 10.29
N VAL A 189 11.62 7.75 11.25
CA VAL A 189 11.86 6.33 10.97
C VAL A 189 10.65 5.70 10.29
N MET A 190 9.44 5.95 10.82
CA MET A 190 8.21 5.42 10.23
C MET A 190 7.91 6.00 8.85
N ALA A 191 8.20 7.29 8.60
CA ALA A 191 8.02 7.90 7.29
C ALA A 191 8.93 7.26 6.24
N ILE A 192 10.20 7.05 6.58
CA ILE A 192 11.16 6.38 5.69
C ILE A 192 10.73 4.92 5.46
N ASP A 193 10.48 4.17 6.54
CA ASP A 193 10.12 2.76 6.48
C ASP A 193 8.83 2.55 5.66
N THR A 194 7.75 3.28 5.96
CA THR A 194 6.49 3.14 5.20
C THR A 194 6.59 3.62 3.76
N TYR A 195 7.42 4.64 3.46
CA TYR A 195 7.70 5.06 2.08
C TYR A 195 8.47 3.99 1.32
N THR A 196 9.51 3.41 1.94
CA THR A 196 10.29 2.33 1.32
C THR A 196 9.42 1.11 1.05
N VAL A 197 8.61 0.68 2.03
CA VAL A 197 7.67 -0.45 1.85
C VAL A 197 6.64 -0.16 0.76
N ALA A 198 6.07 1.06 0.73
CA ALA A 198 5.06 1.42 -0.26
C ALA A 198 5.61 1.48 -1.69
N ASN A 199 6.91 1.78 -1.85
CA ASN A 199 7.54 1.93 -3.15
C ASN A 199 8.41 0.73 -3.55
N ASN A 200 8.42 -0.32 -2.72
CA ASN A 200 9.18 -1.55 -2.96
C ASN A 200 8.27 -2.61 -3.62
N HIS A 201 8.27 -2.63 -4.96
CA HIS A 201 7.51 -3.59 -5.79
C HIS A 201 8.27 -4.91 -6.02
N GLN A 202 9.05 -5.36 -5.04
CA GLN A 202 9.81 -6.61 -5.13
C GLN A 202 8.94 -7.85 -4.92
N ALA A 203 7.61 -7.76 -4.90
CA ALA A 203 6.75 -8.95 -4.85
C ALA A 203 5.98 -9.08 -6.16
N GLY A 204 5.79 -10.33 -6.60
CA GLY A 204 5.00 -10.63 -7.78
C GLY A 204 4.31 -11.97 -7.67
N ILE A 205 3.29 -12.17 -8.50
CA ILE A 205 2.59 -13.44 -8.63
C ILE A 205 2.91 -14.04 -9.99
N ILE A 206 3.21 -15.34 -10.02
CA ILE A 206 3.44 -16.10 -11.26
C ILE A 206 2.10 -16.29 -11.99
N MET A 207 2.06 -15.95 -13.28
CA MET A 207 0.84 -15.99 -14.10
C MET A 207 0.75 -17.19 -15.04
N HIS A 208 1.79 -18.04 -15.10
CA HIS A 208 1.80 -19.23 -15.96
C HIS A 208 2.17 -20.49 -15.16
N SER A 209 1.69 -21.63 -15.63
CA SER A 209 1.92 -22.94 -15.01
C SER A 209 3.18 -23.63 -15.55
N ASN A 210 3.77 -24.52 -14.75
CA ASN A 210 4.92 -25.37 -15.11
C ASN A 210 6.14 -24.62 -15.66
N ILE A 211 6.48 -23.49 -15.05
CA ILE A 211 7.68 -22.73 -15.40
C ILE A 211 8.89 -23.40 -14.78
N LYS A 212 9.89 -23.72 -15.61
CA LYS A 212 11.19 -24.19 -15.15
C LYS A 212 12.06 -23.01 -14.78
N VAL A 213 12.47 -22.96 -13.51
CA VAL A 213 13.33 -21.92 -12.97
C VAL A 213 14.78 -22.26 -13.28
N LYS A 214 15.51 -21.26 -13.78
CA LYS A 214 16.85 -21.42 -14.32
C LYS A 214 17.94 -20.96 -13.35
N THR A 215 19.12 -21.54 -13.48
CA THR A 215 20.32 -21.15 -12.69
C THR A 215 20.88 -19.78 -13.08
N ALA A 216 20.76 -19.40 -14.35
CA ALA A 216 21.27 -18.16 -14.92
C ALA A 216 20.22 -17.49 -15.84
N PRO A 217 20.34 -16.20 -16.15
CA PRO A 217 19.44 -15.49 -17.07
C PRO A 217 19.73 -15.83 -18.54
N ASP A 218 19.67 -17.13 -18.86
CA ASP A 218 19.92 -17.69 -20.19
C ASP A 218 19.05 -18.93 -20.41
N ASP A 219 18.48 -19.07 -21.60
CA ASP A 219 17.56 -20.16 -21.94
C ASP A 219 18.22 -21.54 -21.91
N ASN A 220 19.52 -21.63 -22.18
CA ASN A 220 20.26 -22.88 -22.19
C ASN A 220 20.79 -23.30 -20.81
N SER A 221 20.57 -22.46 -19.78
CA SER A 221 21.01 -22.79 -18.43
C SER A 221 20.15 -23.89 -17.80
N LYS A 222 20.75 -24.59 -16.83
CA LYS A 222 20.13 -25.73 -16.16
C LYS A 222 18.90 -25.30 -15.35
N ASP A 223 17.87 -26.14 -15.43
CA ASP A 223 16.65 -26.01 -14.63
C ASP A 223 16.94 -26.49 -13.18
N VAL A 224 16.46 -25.75 -12.18
CA VAL A 224 16.71 -25.98 -10.75
C VAL A 224 15.47 -26.54 -10.05
N PHE A 225 14.32 -25.92 -10.30
CA PHE A 225 13.02 -26.30 -9.75
C PHE A 225 11.92 -25.74 -10.64
N GLU A 226 10.67 -26.15 -10.38
CA GLU A 226 9.52 -25.67 -11.13
C GLU A 226 8.65 -24.76 -10.28
N VAL A 227 8.07 -23.74 -10.92
CA VAL A 227 7.08 -22.85 -10.33
C VAL A 227 5.76 -22.91 -11.08
N GLN A 228 4.68 -22.62 -10.35
CA GLN A 228 3.30 -22.81 -10.76
C GLN A 228 2.56 -21.48 -10.69
N GLU A 229 1.49 -21.38 -11.47
CA GLU A 229 0.61 -20.23 -11.48
C GLU A 229 0.04 -19.95 -10.08
N GLY A 230 0.02 -18.68 -9.70
CA GLY A 230 -0.46 -18.21 -8.40
C GLY A 230 0.57 -18.26 -7.28
N MET A 231 1.77 -18.80 -7.51
CA MET A 231 2.84 -18.68 -6.52
C MET A 231 3.31 -17.24 -6.40
N LYS A 232 3.42 -16.78 -5.15
CA LYS A 232 4.01 -15.50 -4.81
C LYS A 232 5.53 -15.62 -4.71
N VAL A 233 6.22 -14.66 -5.31
CA VAL A 233 7.68 -14.63 -5.40
C VAL A 233 8.20 -13.26 -5.02
N HIS A 234 9.40 -13.24 -4.45
CA HIS A 234 10.16 -12.01 -4.25
C HIS A 234 11.16 -11.82 -5.40
N ILE A 235 11.16 -10.65 -6.02
CA ILE A 235 12.02 -10.30 -7.16
C ILE A 235 13.27 -9.63 -6.59
N ALA A 236 14.39 -10.35 -6.57
CA ALA A 236 15.64 -9.89 -5.99
C ALA A 236 16.47 -9.05 -6.97
N ASP A 237 16.38 -9.37 -8.27
CA ASP A 237 17.10 -8.69 -9.34
C ASP A 237 16.32 -8.83 -10.65
N ALA A 238 16.57 -7.94 -11.59
CA ALA A 238 15.94 -7.98 -12.90
C ALA A 238 16.88 -7.48 -13.99
N THR A 239 16.93 -8.23 -15.08
CA THR A 239 17.46 -7.81 -16.38
C THR A 239 16.30 -7.33 -17.26
N LYS A 240 16.57 -7.06 -18.54
CA LYS A 240 15.53 -6.69 -19.50
C LYS A 240 14.46 -7.78 -19.67
N ASP A 241 14.87 -9.05 -19.73
CA ASP A 241 14.00 -10.18 -20.09
C ASP A 241 13.82 -11.20 -18.96
N TYR A 242 14.79 -11.29 -18.03
CA TYR A 242 14.78 -12.25 -16.93
C TYR A 242 14.76 -11.57 -15.56
N CYS A 243 13.98 -12.14 -14.64
CA CYS A 243 13.82 -11.71 -13.27
C CYS A 243 14.35 -12.82 -12.35
N LYS A 244 15.24 -12.45 -11.42
CA LYS A 244 15.70 -13.34 -10.36
C LYS A 244 14.66 -13.35 -9.24
N ILE A 245 14.07 -14.51 -9.02
CA ILE A 245 13.05 -14.73 -8.01
C ILE A 245 13.59 -15.48 -6.80
N SER A 246 12.96 -15.27 -5.65
CA SER A 246 13.13 -16.02 -4.41
C SER A 246 11.77 -16.49 -3.91
N LEU A 247 11.68 -17.76 -3.54
CA LEU A 247 10.52 -18.37 -2.89
C LEU A 247 10.59 -18.21 -1.36
N ALA A 248 9.48 -18.50 -0.69
CA ALA A 248 9.38 -18.46 0.78
C ALA A 248 10.29 -19.50 1.48
N ASP A 249 10.61 -20.61 0.82
CA ASP A 249 11.55 -21.62 1.32
C ASP A 249 13.04 -21.25 1.10
N GLY A 250 13.30 -20.08 0.52
CA GLY A 250 14.65 -19.57 0.25
C GLY A 250 15.27 -20.05 -1.06
N LYS A 251 14.58 -20.87 -1.87
CA LYS A 251 15.06 -21.21 -3.21
C LYS A 251 15.05 -19.99 -4.12
N THR A 252 16.10 -19.85 -4.92
CA THR A 252 16.24 -18.74 -5.87
C THR A 252 16.57 -19.22 -7.27
N GLY A 253 16.16 -18.46 -8.28
CA GLY A 253 16.61 -18.66 -9.66
C GLY A 253 15.98 -17.65 -10.61
N TRP A 254 16.18 -17.85 -11.91
CA TRP A 254 15.79 -16.91 -12.96
C TRP A 254 14.59 -17.43 -13.75
N ILE A 255 13.66 -16.55 -14.05
CA ILE A 255 12.51 -16.80 -14.94
C ILE A 255 12.29 -15.59 -15.84
N SER A 256 11.52 -15.73 -16.92
CA SER A 256 11.15 -14.58 -17.73
C SER A 256 10.31 -13.60 -16.91
N CYS A 257 10.67 -12.31 -16.94
CA CYS A 257 9.90 -11.27 -16.27
C CYS A 257 8.45 -11.17 -16.80
N ALA A 258 8.22 -11.56 -18.06
CA ALA A 258 6.90 -11.53 -18.69
C ALA A 258 5.88 -12.45 -18.00
N TRP A 259 6.33 -13.45 -17.24
CA TRP A 259 5.46 -14.38 -16.53
C TRP A 259 5.05 -13.91 -15.14
N ILE A 260 5.59 -12.78 -14.68
CA ILE A 260 5.34 -12.25 -13.35
C ILE A 260 4.44 -11.02 -13.44
N LYS A 261 3.38 -10.99 -12.63
CA LYS A 261 2.58 -9.77 -12.42
C LYS A 261 2.99 -9.12 -11.11
N HIS A 262 3.47 -7.88 -11.17
CA HIS A 262 3.97 -7.15 -10.01
C HIS A 262 2.86 -6.69 -9.06
N LEU A 263 3.09 -6.90 -7.77
CA LEU A 263 2.27 -6.39 -6.68
C LEU A 263 2.61 -4.96 -6.31
#